data_AF-A0AAC9JFG7-F1
#
_entry.id   AF-A0AAC9JFG7-F1
#
_cell.length_a   1.000
_cell.length_b   1.000
_cell.length_c   1.000
_cell.angle_alpha   90.00
_cell.angle_beta   90.00
_cell.angle_gamma   90.00
#
_symmetry.space_group_name_H-M   'P 1'
#
loop_
_entity.id
_entity.type
_entity.pdbx_description
1 polymer ?
#
loop_
_entity_poly.entity_id
_entity_poly.type
_entity_poly.pdbx_seq_one_letter_code
_entity_poly.pdbx_strand_id
1 'polypeptide(L)'
;MNKQREMDFRTPLFISYSGGRTSAYMVEKLLEEYSDQHFFIILFSNTGQEHDKTLEFVHKCDQRWQERYGVKVIWLEAIVHPEKGMGTRHRIVSYETATRFSDIGDETPFAQVIAKYGLPGPASPQICTRELKGAVMRSYTRDYEKANKIKCYTAIGMRADEPKRIMSEADRARYRVVYPLYHWFPTEKADVLDYWEDQEFDLEIPEHYGNCVSCWKKSKAKHIRLVKEHPEFYRFFKRMEGLHENTNNKEGYAPRRFFREERTVDDLFKLAERIPINVLPPTDEEEVGGCNESCEAATPEALGLADEA
;
A
#
# COMPACT_ATOMS: atom_id res chain seq x y z
N MET A 1 -30.01 13.37 -6.59
CA MET A 1 -29.01 14.30 -7.15
C MET A 1 -28.80 15.45 -6.18
N ASN A 2 -27.80 15.37 -5.29
CA ASN A 2 -27.46 16.55 -4.48
C ASN A 2 -26.04 16.47 -3.91
N LYS A 3 -25.24 17.48 -4.28
CA LYS A 3 -24.04 18.00 -3.60
C LYS A 3 -22.84 17.07 -3.43
N GLN A 4 -22.36 16.46 -4.51
CA GLN A 4 -20.91 16.41 -4.67
C GLN A 4 -20.50 17.77 -5.20
N ARG A 5 -19.64 18.49 -4.45
CA ARG A 5 -18.90 19.61 -5.02
C ARG A 5 -18.32 19.12 -6.33
N GLU A 6 -18.79 19.67 -7.45
CA GLU A 6 -18.25 19.40 -8.78
C GLU A 6 -16.74 19.52 -8.67
N MET A 7 -16.05 18.38 -8.76
CA MET A 7 -14.62 18.43 -8.98
C MET A 7 -14.42 19.21 -10.27
N ASP A 8 -13.60 20.25 -10.23
CA ASP A 8 -13.26 20.97 -11.45
C ASP A 8 -12.50 20.00 -12.36
N PHE A 9 -13.14 19.58 -13.45
CA PHE A 9 -12.60 18.67 -14.44
C PHE A 9 -11.26 19.12 -15.03
N ARG A 10 -10.92 20.42 -14.88
CA ARG A 10 -9.65 21.03 -15.28
C ARG A 10 -8.49 20.71 -14.33
N THR A 11 -8.77 20.19 -13.14
CA THR A 11 -7.74 19.85 -12.15
C THR A 11 -7.38 18.37 -12.25
N PRO A 12 -6.08 18.03 -12.28
CA PRO A 12 -5.64 16.64 -12.26
C PRO A 12 -6.17 15.87 -11.04
N LEU A 13 -6.70 14.67 -11.26
CA LEU A 13 -7.02 13.73 -10.19
C LEU A 13 -5.87 12.75 -10.01
N PHE A 14 -5.20 12.82 -8.85
CA PHE A 14 -4.21 11.83 -8.47
C PHE A 14 -4.92 10.57 -8.02
N ILE A 15 -4.46 9.40 -8.46
CA ILE A 15 -5.02 8.12 -8.06
C ILE A 15 -3.98 7.34 -7.25
N SER A 16 -4.34 6.97 -6.02
CA SER A 16 -3.54 6.06 -5.21
C SER A 16 -3.80 4.62 -5.64
N TYR A 17 -2.92 4.10 -6.50
CA TYR A 17 -2.98 2.72 -6.98
C TYR A 17 -2.09 1.83 -6.09
N SER A 18 -2.69 0.84 -5.44
CA SER A 18 -1.99 -0.04 -4.48
C SER A 18 -1.45 -1.33 -5.09
N GLY A 19 -1.68 -1.57 -6.39
CA GLY A 19 -1.36 -2.83 -7.08
C GLY A 19 -2.30 -4.00 -6.74
N GLY A 20 -3.42 -3.74 -6.07
CA GLY A 20 -4.46 -4.75 -5.80
C GLY A 20 -5.64 -4.64 -6.76
N ARG A 21 -6.45 -5.70 -6.85
CA ARG A 21 -7.66 -5.77 -7.70
C ARG A 21 -8.61 -4.59 -7.52
N THR A 22 -8.93 -4.22 -6.28
CA THR A 22 -9.85 -3.10 -6.00
C THR A 22 -9.33 -1.75 -6.49
N SER A 23 -8.05 -1.45 -6.28
CA SER A 23 -7.49 -0.17 -6.72
C SER A 23 -7.27 -0.14 -8.23
N ALA A 24 -6.97 -1.28 -8.86
CA ALA A 24 -6.95 -1.40 -10.31
C ALA A 24 -8.36 -1.23 -10.92
N TYR A 25 -9.38 -1.86 -10.32
CA TYR A 25 -10.77 -1.69 -10.73
C TYR A 25 -11.24 -0.23 -10.63
N MET A 26 -10.87 0.48 -9.56
CA MET A 26 -11.11 1.93 -9.45
C MET A 26 -10.48 2.70 -10.61
N VAL A 27 -9.24 2.38 -10.98
CA VAL A 27 -8.57 3.05 -12.11
C VAL A 27 -9.30 2.76 -13.42
N GLU A 28 -9.65 1.50 -13.70
CA GLU A 28 -10.43 1.12 -14.89
C GLU A 28 -11.73 1.93 -14.97
N LYS A 29 -12.55 1.95 -13.90
CA LYS A 29 -13.79 2.73 -13.87
C LYS A 29 -13.57 4.22 -14.09
N LEU A 30 -12.53 4.82 -13.50
CA LEU A 30 -12.23 6.23 -13.70
C LEU A 30 -11.79 6.55 -15.13
N LEU A 31 -10.97 5.70 -15.73
CA LEU A 31 -10.48 5.89 -17.10
C LEU A 31 -11.61 5.66 -18.12
N GLU A 32 -12.40 4.61 -17.96
CA GLU A 32 -13.55 4.32 -18.83
C GLU A 32 -14.57 5.46 -18.88
N GLU A 33 -14.93 6.01 -17.72
CA GLU A 33 -16.05 6.96 -17.62
C GLU A 33 -15.60 8.41 -17.81
N TYR A 34 -14.33 8.73 -17.54
CA TYR A 34 -13.88 10.11 -17.39
C TYR A 34 -12.52 10.45 -18.03
N SER A 35 -11.85 9.54 -18.74
CA SER A 35 -10.55 9.88 -19.38
C SER A 35 -10.65 10.95 -20.47
N ASP A 36 -11.83 11.16 -21.04
CA ASP A 36 -12.12 12.23 -21.99
C ASP A 36 -12.28 13.62 -21.31
N GLN A 37 -12.58 13.62 -20.02
CA GLN A 37 -12.92 14.82 -19.23
C GLN A 37 -11.88 15.19 -18.18
N HIS A 38 -11.12 14.22 -17.66
CA HIS A 38 -10.18 14.40 -16.57
C HIS A 38 -8.76 14.01 -16.96
N PHE A 39 -7.80 14.78 -16.44
CA PHE A 39 -6.40 14.39 -16.47
C PHE A 39 -6.08 13.54 -15.23
N PHE A 40 -5.75 12.27 -15.42
CA PHE A 40 -5.41 11.34 -14.35
C PHE A 40 -3.90 11.20 -14.18
N ILE A 41 -3.45 11.22 -12.92
CA ILE A 41 -2.07 10.89 -12.56
C ILE A 41 -2.11 9.69 -11.62
N ILE A 42 -1.77 8.51 -12.15
CA ILE A 42 -1.83 7.26 -11.40
C ILE A 42 -0.49 7.04 -10.69
N LEU A 43 -0.51 6.94 -9.36
CA LEU A 43 0.69 6.72 -8.55
C LEU A 43 0.67 5.33 -7.93
N PHE A 44 1.73 4.55 -8.17
CA PHE A 44 2.01 3.30 -7.47
C PHE A 44 3.28 3.48 -6.61
N SER A 45 3.20 3.16 -5.33
CA SER A 45 4.36 3.22 -4.42
C SER A 45 4.88 1.83 -4.11
N ASN A 46 6.00 1.47 -4.74
CA ASN A 46 6.70 0.24 -4.45
C ASN A 46 7.40 0.34 -3.10
N THR A 47 7.10 -0.60 -2.20
CA THR A 47 7.73 -0.66 -0.88
C THR A 47 9.07 -1.36 -0.90
N GLY A 48 9.43 -2.02 -2.01
CA GLY A 48 10.57 -2.93 -2.10
C GLY A 48 10.32 -4.30 -1.45
N GLN A 49 9.12 -4.55 -0.92
CA GLN A 49 8.72 -5.82 -0.31
C GLN A 49 7.39 -6.33 -0.87
N GLU A 50 7.00 -5.87 -2.06
CA GLU A 50 5.85 -6.39 -2.80
C GLU A 50 6.19 -7.75 -3.42
N HIS A 51 5.19 -8.60 -3.58
CA HIS A 51 5.27 -9.86 -4.28
C HIS A 51 5.47 -9.61 -5.78
N ASP A 52 6.32 -10.40 -6.46
CA ASP A 52 6.65 -10.16 -7.87
C ASP A 52 5.42 -10.18 -8.77
N LYS A 53 4.49 -11.12 -8.54
CA LYS A 53 3.18 -11.14 -9.22
C LYS A 53 2.32 -9.88 -9.03
N THR A 54 2.46 -9.16 -7.90
CA THR A 54 1.84 -7.85 -7.73
C THR A 54 2.48 -6.83 -8.67
N LEU A 55 3.81 -6.83 -8.79
CA LEU A 55 4.54 -5.93 -9.68
C LEU A 55 4.26 -6.26 -11.15
N GLU A 56 4.19 -7.54 -11.52
CA GLU A 56 3.74 -7.98 -12.84
C GLU A 56 2.33 -7.49 -13.15
N PHE A 57 1.40 -7.61 -12.19
CA PHE A 57 0.02 -7.13 -12.35
C PHE A 57 -0.05 -5.62 -12.55
N VAL A 58 0.70 -4.84 -11.76
CA VAL A 58 0.81 -3.37 -11.94
C VAL A 58 1.37 -3.05 -13.33
N HIS A 59 2.37 -3.79 -13.80
CA HIS A 59 2.96 -3.57 -15.12
C HIS A 59 1.98 -3.88 -16.26
N LYS A 60 1.23 -4.98 -16.16
CA LYS A 60 0.16 -5.31 -17.13
C LYS A 60 -0.93 -4.23 -17.15
N CYS A 61 -1.33 -3.72 -15.98
CA CYS A 61 -2.27 -2.59 -15.89
C CYS A 61 -1.70 -1.33 -16.54
N ASP A 62 -0.45 -0.96 -16.25
CA ASP A 62 0.25 0.18 -16.84
C ASP A 62 0.28 0.13 -18.37
N GLN A 63 0.65 -1.03 -18.93
CA GLN A 63 0.64 -1.26 -20.37
C GLN A 63 -0.76 -1.10 -20.96
N ARG A 64 -1.78 -1.74 -20.35
CA ARG A 64 -3.17 -1.66 -20.78
C ARG A 64 -3.68 -0.22 -20.79
N TRP A 65 -3.46 0.54 -19.72
CA TRP A 65 -3.96 1.91 -19.61
C TRP A 65 -3.24 2.88 -20.53
N GLN A 66 -1.94 2.66 -20.76
CA GLN A 66 -1.19 3.42 -21.75
C GLN A 66 -1.71 3.15 -23.17
N GLU A 67 -2.00 1.90 -23.50
CA GLU A 67 -2.52 1.53 -24.82
C GLU A 67 -3.95 2.05 -25.05
N ARG A 68 -4.84 1.88 -24.08
CA ARG A 68 -6.26 2.21 -24.22
C ARG A 68 -6.56 3.70 -24.04
N TYR A 69 -5.90 4.35 -23.09
CA TYR A 69 -6.24 5.72 -22.66
C TYR A 69 -5.08 6.71 -22.76
N GLY A 70 -3.88 6.26 -23.14
CA GLY A 70 -2.70 7.12 -23.19
C GLY A 70 -2.14 7.50 -21.81
N VAL A 71 -2.52 6.80 -20.74
CA VAL A 71 -2.14 7.13 -19.35
C VAL A 71 -1.19 6.08 -18.79
N LYS A 72 -0.06 6.52 -18.21
CA LYS A 72 0.89 5.63 -17.51
C LYS A 72 0.73 5.65 -16.00
N VAL A 73 1.13 4.56 -15.38
CA VAL A 73 1.42 4.49 -13.94
C VAL A 73 2.78 5.11 -13.67
N ILE A 74 2.83 6.00 -12.69
CA ILE A 74 4.08 6.53 -12.15
C ILE A 74 4.48 5.65 -10.97
N TRP A 75 5.56 4.91 -11.14
CA TRP A 75 6.12 4.05 -10.11
C TRP A 75 7.07 4.84 -9.23
N LEU A 76 6.82 4.81 -7.93
CA LEU A 76 7.55 5.59 -6.95
C LEU A 76 8.18 4.69 -5.89
N GLU A 77 9.37 5.07 -5.43
CA GLU A 77 10.00 4.50 -4.25
C GLU A 77 10.46 5.59 -3.29
N ALA A 78 10.51 5.26 -2.01
CA ALA A 78 10.97 6.18 -0.97
C ALA A 78 12.46 6.49 -1.12
N ILE A 79 12.80 7.77 -1.02
CA ILE A 79 14.16 8.23 -0.73
C ILE A 79 14.14 8.77 0.70
N VAL A 80 14.87 8.12 1.59
CA VAL A 80 14.89 8.50 3.01
C VAL A 80 16.21 9.18 3.34
N HIS A 81 16.12 10.44 3.77
CA HIS A 81 17.29 11.18 4.26
C HIS A 81 17.53 10.85 5.73
N PRO A 82 18.76 10.49 6.14
CA PRO A 82 19.05 10.16 7.54
C PRO A 82 18.96 11.37 8.48
N GLU A 83 19.08 12.58 7.94
CA GLU A 83 19.05 13.84 8.69
C GLU A 83 17.68 14.12 9.31
N LYS A 84 17.69 14.53 10.59
CA LYS A 84 16.48 14.93 11.32
C LYS A 84 15.90 16.21 10.68
N GLY A 85 14.58 16.24 10.51
CA GLY A 85 13.87 17.36 9.88
C GLY A 85 13.72 17.26 8.37
N MET A 86 14.44 16.34 7.71
CA MET A 86 14.18 16.04 6.30
C MET A 86 13.14 14.94 6.17
N GLY A 87 11.94 15.27 5.69
CA GLY A 87 10.90 14.26 5.39
C GLY A 87 11.30 13.35 4.23
N THR A 88 10.61 12.21 4.11
CA THR A 88 10.81 11.26 3.00
C THR A 88 10.49 11.92 1.65
N ARG A 89 11.26 11.57 0.63
CA ARG A 89 11.12 12.01 -0.77
C ARG A 89 10.81 10.81 -1.65
N HIS A 90 10.70 11.05 -2.95
CA HIS A 90 10.41 10.02 -3.94
C HIS A 90 11.51 9.97 -5.01
N ARG A 91 11.75 8.78 -5.54
CA ARG A 91 12.34 8.58 -6.87
C ARG A 91 11.31 7.93 -7.78
N ILE A 92 11.40 8.23 -9.06
CA ILE A 92 10.63 7.53 -10.09
C ILE A 92 11.46 6.31 -10.53
N VAL A 93 10.80 5.16 -10.59
CA VAL A 93 11.38 3.90 -11.10
C VAL A 93 10.49 3.35 -12.23
N SER A 94 10.85 2.19 -12.77
CA SER A 94 10.08 1.43 -13.74
C SER A 94 9.87 0.01 -13.22
N TYR A 95 9.09 -0.81 -13.94
CA TYR A 95 8.97 -2.22 -13.61
C TYR A 95 10.35 -2.90 -13.53
N GLU A 96 11.28 -2.57 -14.42
CA GLU A 96 12.61 -3.20 -14.50
C GLU A 96 13.58 -2.72 -13.41
N THR A 97 13.40 -1.50 -12.91
CA THR A 97 14.33 -0.85 -11.97
C THR A 97 13.80 -0.79 -10.53
N ALA A 98 12.52 -1.13 -10.32
CA ALA A 98 11.91 -1.22 -9.01
C ALA A 98 12.58 -2.32 -8.16
N THR A 99 12.84 -1.99 -6.90
CA THR A 99 13.34 -2.92 -5.89
C THR A 99 12.39 -4.11 -5.72
N ARG A 100 12.96 -5.32 -5.69
CA ARG A 100 12.25 -6.58 -5.46
C ARG A 100 12.38 -7.01 -4.01
N PHE A 101 11.47 -7.89 -3.56
CA PHE A 101 11.56 -8.42 -2.19
C PHE A 101 12.87 -9.21 -1.93
N SER A 102 13.49 -9.72 -2.99
CA SER A 102 14.79 -10.39 -2.95
C SER A 102 15.97 -9.45 -2.73
N ASP A 103 15.80 -8.15 -3.00
CA ASP A 103 16.80 -7.14 -2.71
C ASP A 103 16.72 -6.83 -1.21
N ILE A 104 17.76 -7.19 -0.48
CA ILE A 104 17.79 -7.09 0.99
C ILE A 104 18.84 -6.09 1.51
N GLY A 105 19.47 -5.35 0.60
CA GLY A 105 20.51 -4.38 0.91
C GLY A 105 19.96 -3.15 1.63
N ASP A 106 20.88 -2.40 2.24
CA ASP A 106 20.55 -1.19 3.02
C ASP A 106 20.10 -0.03 2.12
N GLU A 107 20.38 -0.12 0.82
CA GLU A 107 19.94 0.83 -0.21
C GLU A 107 18.45 0.71 -0.54
N THR A 108 17.78 -0.38 -0.14
CA THR A 108 16.36 -0.58 -0.43
C THR A 108 15.47 0.41 0.34
N PRO A 109 14.33 0.86 -0.25
CA PRO A 109 13.47 1.86 0.37
C PRO A 109 12.99 1.45 1.77
N PHE A 110 12.62 0.18 1.96
CA PHE A 110 12.20 -0.33 3.25
C PHE A 110 13.35 -0.32 4.26
N ALA A 111 14.56 -0.73 3.86
CA ALA A 111 15.71 -0.71 4.77
C ALA A 111 16.01 0.69 5.28
N GLN A 112 16.00 1.70 4.39
CA GLN A 112 16.24 3.08 4.78
C GLN A 112 15.16 3.64 5.71
N VAL A 113 13.88 3.28 5.48
CA VAL A 113 12.78 3.64 6.38
C VAL A 113 13.00 3.06 7.77
N ILE A 114 13.36 1.78 7.87
CA ILE A 114 13.64 1.13 9.17
C ILE A 114 14.86 1.77 9.83
N ALA A 115 15.93 2.03 9.09
CA ALA A 115 17.16 2.62 9.64
C ALA A 115 16.90 4.00 10.27
N LYS A 116 15.96 4.77 9.73
CA LYS A 116 15.59 6.09 10.27
C LYS A 116 14.53 6.03 11.37
N TYR A 117 13.44 5.30 11.14
CA TYR A 117 12.24 5.38 11.99
C TYR A 117 12.12 4.21 12.98
N GLY A 118 12.90 3.14 12.78
CA GLY A 118 12.84 1.88 13.50
C GLY A 118 11.89 0.87 12.85
N LEU A 119 11.84 -0.34 13.40
CA LEU A 119 10.97 -1.40 12.88
C LEU A 119 9.49 -0.99 12.94
N PRO A 120 8.71 -1.20 11.86
CA PRO A 120 7.25 -1.17 11.91
C PRO A 120 6.72 -2.39 12.66
N GLY A 121 5.54 -2.28 13.27
CA GLY A 121 4.90 -3.37 14.00
C GLY A 121 3.80 -2.84 14.93
N PRO A 122 3.29 -3.64 15.87
CA PRO A 122 2.26 -3.21 16.82
C PRO A 122 2.60 -1.92 17.58
N ALA A 123 3.87 -1.72 17.94
CA ALA A 123 4.35 -0.52 18.64
C ALA A 123 4.48 0.73 17.74
N SER A 124 4.49 0.55 16.43
CA SER A 124 4.80 1.58 15.43
C SER A 124 4.02 1.34 14.11
N PRO A 125 2.68 1.22 14.17
CA PRO A 125 1.91 0.53 13.14
C PRO A 125 1.88 1.29 11.80
N GLN A 126 2.03 2.62 11.86
CA GLN A 126 1.91 3.52 10.71
C GLN A 126 3.19 3.65 9.86
N ILE A 127 4.36 3.19 10.33
CA ILE A 127 5.64 3.51 9.68
C ILE A 127 5.65 3.10 8.20
N CYS A 128 5.26 1.87 7.87
CA CYS A 128 5.23 1.41 6.48
C CYS A 128 4.27 2.24 5.63
N THR A 129 3.02 2.39 6.08
CA THR A 129 1.98 3.07 5.32
C THR A 129 2.35 4.54 5.10
N ARG A 130 2.79 5.23 6.15
CA ARG A 130 3.16 6.63 6.13
C ARG A 130 4.40 6.89 5.27
N GLU A 131 5.49 6.14 5.49
CA GLU A 131 6.79 6.49 4.89
C GLU A 131 7.03 5.86 3.52
N LEU A 132 6.53 4.64 3.29
CA LEU A 132 6.74 3.93 2.02
C LEU A 132 5.62 4.18 1.00
N LYS A 133 4.49 4.76 1.41
CA LYS A 133 3.35 5.04 0.52
C LYS A 133 2.92 6.50 0.60
N GLY A 134 2.34 6.93 1.72
CA GLY A 134 1.76 8.27 1.87
C GLY A 134 2.74 9.41 1.58
N ALA A 135 3.87 9.44 2.29
CA ALA A 135 4.89 10.47 2.14
C ALA A 135 5.53 10.47 0.75
N VAL A 136 5.71 9.29 0.14
CA VAL A 136 6.26 9.14 -1.21
C VAL A 136 5.31 9.76 -2.25
N MET A 137 4.04 9.36 -2.24
CA MET A 137 3.01 9.92 -3.14
C MET A 137 2.81 11.42 -2.89
N ARG A 138 2.82 11.84 -1.62
CA ARG A 138 2.65 13.26 -1.26
C ARG A 138 3.85 14.09 -1.71
N SER A 139 5.07 13.57 -1.64
CA SER A 139 6.26 14.24 -2.15
C SER A 139 6.12 14.50 -3.65
N TYR A 140 5.72 13.50 -4.44
CA TYR A 140 5.50 13.67 -5.89
C TYR A 140 4.38 14.69 -6.16
N THR A 141 3.24 14.52 -5.47
CA THR A 141 2.07 15.40 -5.63
C THR A 141 2.42 16.86 -5.31
N ARG A 142 3.21 17.11 -4.26
CA ARG A 142 3.63 18.47 -3.87
C ARG A 142 4.51 19.12 -4.94
N ASP A 143 5.45 18.37 -5.51
CA ASP A 143 6.33 18.89 -6.56
C ASP A 143 5.51 19.24 -7.81
N TYR A 144 4.55 18.38 -8.18
CA TYR A 144 3.60 18.66 -9.26
C TYR A 144 2.71 19.89 -8.97
N GLU A 145 2.07 19.96 -7.80
CA GLU A 145 1.23 21.08 -7.38
C GLU A 145 2.00 22.40 -7.41
N LYS A 146 3.27 22.39 -6.95
CA LYS A 146 4.15 23.56 -6.95
C LYS A 146 4.53 24.00 -8.36
N ALA A 147 4.93 23.06 -9.22
CA ALA A 147 5.34 23.35 -10.59
C ALA A 147 4.18 23.92 -11.42
N ASN A 148 2.97 23.40 -11.22
CA ASN A 148 1.78 23.77 -12.00
C ASN A 148 0.89 24.82 -11.31
N LYS A 149 1.24 25.25 -10.10
CA LYS A 149 0.48 26.23 -9.29
C LYS A 149 -1.00 25.85 -9.12
N ILE A 150 -1.26 24.56 -8.91
CA ILE A 150 -2.59 23.98 -8.77
C ILE A 150 -2.67 23.12 -7.50
N LYS A 151 -3.88 22.95 -6.94
CA LYS A 151 -4.13 22.02 -5.84
C LYS A 151 -4.96 20.86 -6.36
N CYS A 152 -4.50 19.65 -6.12
CA CYS A 152 -5.12 18.46 -6.69
C CYS A 152 -5.87 17.65 -5.62
N TYR A 153 -6.85 16.88 -6.07
CA TYR A 153 -7.52 15.85 -5.28
C TYR A 153 -6.79 14.51 -5.42
N THR A 154 -6.95 13.63 -4.44
CA THR A 154 -6.47 12.25 -4.46
C THR A 154 -7.63 11.27 -4.32
N ALA A 155 -7.74 10.33 -5.25
CA ALA A 155 -8.67 9.22 -5.22
C ALA A 155 -8.07 8.00 -4.52
N ILE A 156 -8.87 7.36 -3.66
CA ILE A 156 -8.49 6.15 -2.92
C ILE A 156 -9.57 5.08 -3.13
N GLY A 157 -9.13 3.86 -3.43
CA GLY A 157 -10.01 2.72 -3.73
C GLY A 157 -10.58 2.04 -2.49
N MET A 158 -11.43 2.75 -1.74
CA MET A 158 -12.24 2.17 -0.66
C MET A 158 -13.65 1.88 -1.19
N ARG A 159 -14.15 0.68 -0.93
CA ARG A 159 -15.41 0.15 -1.45
C ARG A 159 -16.61 0.53 -0.58
N ALA A 160 -17.81 0.39 -1.14
CA ALA A 160 -19.08 0.67 -0.46
C ALA A 160 -19.36 -0.26 0.74
N ASP A 161 -18.89 -1.51 0.67
CA ASP A 161 -18.93 -2.51 1.75
C ASP A 161 -17.90 -2.21 2.88
N GLU A 162 -17.13 -1.12 2.77
CA GLU A 162 -16.11 -0.73 3.76
C GLU A 162 -16.37 0.65 4.42
N PRO A 163 -17.61 0.97 4.87
CA PRO A 163 -17.98 2.33 5.29
C PRO A 163 -17.15 2.85 6.48
N LYS A 164 -16.65 1.95 7.33
CA LYS A 164 -15.78 2.29 8.47
C LYS A 164 -14.41 2.84 8.05
N ARG A 165 -14.01 2.66 6.78
CA ARG A 165 -12.73 3.13 6.22
C ARG A 165 -12.86 4.50 5.56
N ILE A 166 -14.05 5.11 5.55
CA ILE A 166 -14.30 6.39 4.89
C ILE A 166 -14.11 7.53 5.90
N MET A 167 -13.28 8.51 5.52
CA MET A 167 -13.10 9.74 6.29
C MET A 167 -14.41 10.55 6.42
N SER A 168 -14.51 11.35 7.48
CA SER A 168 -15.58 12.33 7.62
C SER A 168 -15.62 13.30 6.43
N GLU A 169 -16.78 13.88 6.13
CA GLU A 169 -16.88 14.87 5.04
C GLU A 169 -15.95 16.06 5.24
N ALA A 170 -15.79 16.52 6.49
CA ALA A 170 -14.88 17.61 6.84
C ALA A 170 -13.41 17.25 6.52
N ASP A 171 -12.98 16.04 6.88
CA ASP A 171 -11.62 15.58 6.61
C ASP A 171 -11.38 15.38 5.12
N ARG A 172 -12.33 14.76 4.40
CA ARG A 172 -12.23 14.63 2.93
C ARG A 172 -12.05 15.97 2.23
N ALA A 173 -12.81 16.99 2.66
CA ALA A 173 -12.67 18.34 2.12
C ALA A 173 -11.33 18.99 2.49
N ARG A 174 -10.90 18.86 3.76
CA ARG A 174 -9.61 19.38 4.25
C ARG A 174 -8.42 18.79 3.48
N TYR A 175 -8.45 17.48 3.29
CA TYR A 175 -7.35 16.70 2.71
C TYR A 175 -7.46 16.49 1.20
N ARG A 176 -8.55 16.97 0.57
CA ARG A 176 -8.85 16.79 -0.86
C ARG A 176 -8.82 15.31 -1.27
N VAL A 177 -9.51 14.47 -0.48
CA VAL A 177 -9.61 13.03 -0.72
C VAL A 177 -11.01 12.69 -1.24
N VAL A 178 -11.06 11.85 -2.27
CA VAL A 178 -12.29 11.28 -2.82
C VAL A 178 -12.23 9.75 -2.81
N TYR A 179 -13.41 9.11 -2.72
CA TYR A 179 -13.57 7.67 -2.69
C TYR A 179 -14.52 7.23 -3.82
N PRO A 180 -14.02 7.08 -5.06
CA PRO A 180 -14.86 6.80 -6.22
C PRO A 180 -15.71 5.54 -6.05
N LEU A 181 -15.14 4.45 -5.54
CA LEU A 181 -15.85 3.17 -5.34
C LEU A 181 -16.87 3.16 -4.19
N TYR A 182 -16.92 4.23 -3.39
CA TYR A 182 -17.92 4.40 -2.35
C TYR A 182 -19.02 5.38 -2.79
N HIS A 183 -18.65 6.45 -3.51
CA HIS A 183 -19.55 7.58 -3.76
C HIS A 183 -19.99 7.78 -5.21
N TRP A 184 -19.22 7.32 -6.19
CA TRP A 184 -19.48 7.54 -7.63
C TRP A 184 -19.94 6.24 -8.28
N PHE A 185 -19.21 5.17 -7.99
CA PHE A 185 -19.46 3.82 -8.45
C PHE A 185 -19.51 2.91 -7.22
N PRO A 186 -20.57 2.94 -6.40
CA PRO A 186 -20.68 2.07 -5.24
C PRO A 186 -20.41 0.61 -5.65
N THR A 187 -19.37 0.02 -5.08
CA THR A 187 -18.81 -1.28 -5.46
C THR A 187 -18.56 -2.08 -4.19
N GLU A 188 -18.82 -3.38 -4.21
CA GLU A 188 -18.50 -4.34 -3.14
C GLU A 188 -17.38 -5.30 -3.58
N LYS A 189 -16.91 -6.17 -2.69
CA LYS A 189 -15.84 -7.14 -3.03
C LYS A 189 -16.24 -8.04 -4.22
N ALA A 190 -17.49 -8.51 -4.27
CA ALA A 190 -17.97 -9.40 -5.32
C ALA A 190 -17.87 -8.75 -6.71
N ASP A 191 -18.32 -7.49 -6.86
CA ASP A 191 -18.24 -6.75 -8.13
C ASP A 191 -16.79 -6.67 -8.67
N VAL A 192 -15.81 -6.50 -7.76
CA VAL A 192 -14.39 -6.47 -8.14
C VAL A 192 -13.94 -7.84 -8.62
N LEU A 193 -14.32 -8.92 -7.93
CA LEU A 193 -13.94 -10.28 -8.33
C LEU A 193 -14.56 -10.66 -9.68
N ASP A 194 -15.86 -10.44 -9.82
CA ASP A 194 -16.61 -10.69 -11.06
C ASP A 194 -15.98 -9.95 -12.25
N TYR A 195 -15.61 -8.67 -12.07
CA TYR A 195 -14.93 -7.91 -13.11
C TYR A 195 -13.59 -8.55 -13.53
N TRP A 196 -12.77 -8.98 -12.57
CA TRP A 196 -11.44 -9.54 -12.84
C TRP A 196 -11.47 -10.95 -13.41
N GLU A 197 -12.53 -11.73 -13.15
CA GLU A 197 -12.74 -13.06 -13.74
C GLU A 197 -12.90 -12.98 -15.28
N ASP A 198 -13.48 -11.88 -15.78
CA ASP A 198 -13.70 -11.67 -17.23
C ASP A 198 -12.50 -11.05 -17.96
N GLN A 199 -11.39 -10.74 -17.27
CA GLN A 199 -10.24 -10.05 -17.87
C GLN A 199 -9.23 -11.00 -18.52
N GLU A 200 -8.50 -10.49 -19.51
CA GLU A 200 -7.40 -11.22 -20.19
C GLU A 200 -6.21 -11.54 -19.27
N PHE A 201 -6.13 -10.89 -18.12
CA PHE A 201 -5.16 -11.18 -17.06
C PHE A 201 -5.74 -10.76 -15.70
N ASP A 202 -5.20 -11.34 -14.64
CA ASP A 202 -5.57 -11.02 -13.26
C ASP A 202 -4.34 -10.97 -12.34
N LEU A 203 -4.54 -10.59 -11.08
CA LEU A 203 -3.56 -10.62 -10.01
C LEU A 203 -3.34 -12.07 -9.53
N GLU A 204 -2.32 -12.72 -10.07
CA GLU A 204 -2.01 -14.15 -9.88
C GLU A 204 -1.37 -14.47 -8.51
N ILE A 205 -1.93 -13.96 -7.42
CA ILE A 205 -1.58 -14.35 -6.05
C ILE A 205 -2.81 -14.82 -5.28
N PRO A 206 -2.68 -15.87 -4.44
CA PRO A 206 -3.71 -16.22 -3.46
C PRO A 206 -4.00 -15.03 -2.53
N GLU A 207 -5.28 -14.83 -2.15
CA GLU A 207 -5.68 -13.66 -1.34
C GLU A 207 -4.87 -13.55 -0.02
N HIS A 208 -4.55 -14.69 0.60
CA HIS A 208 -3.81 -14.73 1.86
C HIS A 208 -2.34 -14.31 1.74
N TYR A 209 -1.76 -14.30 0.53
CA TYR A 209 -0.41 -13.79 0.30
C TYR A 209 -0.36 -12.28 0.48
N GLY A 210 -1.40 -11.56 0.03
CA GLY A 210 -1.40 -10.09 -0.01
C GLY A 210 -0.26 -9.49 -0.84
N ASN A 211 -0.32 -8.18 -1.09
CA ASN A 211 0.64 -7.53 -1.97
C ASN A 211 2.07 -7.54 -1.41
N CYS A 212 2.27 -7.18 -0.14
CA CYS A 212 3.57 -7.23 0.52
C CYS A 212 3.83 -8.61 1.13
N VAL A 213 4.95 -9.25 0.77
CA VAL A 213 5.25 -10.66 1.06
C VAL A 213 5.24 -11.02 2.55
N SER A 214 5.66 -10.09 3.42
CA SER A 214 5.82 -10.32 4.87
C SER A 214 5.13 -9.26 5.75
N CYS A 215 4.09 -8.60 5.24
CA CYS A 215 3.34 -7.59 6.00
C CYS A 215 2.93 -8.08 7.40
N TRP A 216 3.36 -7.36 8.43
CA TRP A 216 3.14 -7.73 9.84
C TRP A 216 1.67 -7.73 10.28
N LYS A 217 0.79 -7.11 9.49
CA LYS A 217 -0.67 -7.06 9.74
C LYS A 217 -1.38 -8.36 9.37
N LYS A 218 -0.69 -9.31 8.75
CA LYS A 218 -1.26 -10.63 8.45
C LYS A 218 -1.61 -11.38 9.75
N SER A 219 -2.59 -12.27 9.64
CA SER A 219 -2.98 -13.14 10.75
C SER A 219 -1.83 -14.08 11.08
N LYS A 220 -1.83 -14.63 12.30
CA LYS A 220 -0.90 -15.69 12.69
C LYS A 220 -1.00 -16.90 11.75
N ALA A 221 -2.21 -17.26 11.33
CA ALA A 221 -2.44 -18.38 10.42
C ALA A 221 -1.84 -18.11 9.02
N LYS A 222 -2.05 -16.91 8.45
CA LYS A 222 -1.39 -16.49 7.19
C LYS A 222 0.14 -16.54 7.31
N HIS A 223 0.70 -16.04 8.41
CA HIS A 223 2.15 -16.10 8.61
C HIS A 223 2.66 -17.54 8.67
N ILE A 224 1.99 -18.44 9.40
CA ILE A 224 2.38 -19.85 9.46
C ILE A 224 2.30 -20.51 8.07
N ARG A 225 1.23 -20.28 7.30
CA ARG A 225 1.07 -20.79 5.93
C ARG A 225 2.23 -20.31 5.05
N LEU A 226 2.47 -18.99 5.03
CA LEU A 226 3.54 -18.38 4.23
C LEU A 226 4.93 -18.87 4.64
N VAL A 227 5.21 -19.11 5.92
CA VAL A 227 6.50 -19.65 6.35
C VAL A 227 6.69 -21.10 5.86
N LYS A 228 5.62 -21.90 5.81
CA LYS A 228 5.69 -23.28 5.30
C LYS A 228 5.87 -23.33 3.78
N GLU A 229 5.22 -22.43 3.06
CA GLU A 229 5.22 -22.40 1.59
C GLU A 229 6.41 -21.63 1.02
N HIS A 230 6.72 -20.48 1.60
CA HIS A 230 7.68 -19.48 1.11
C HIS A 230 8.51 -18.85 2.25
N PRO A 231 9.33 -19.64 2.97
CA PRO A 231 10.17 -19.10 4.05
C PRO A 231 11.12 -17.98 3.59
N GLU A 232 11.47 -17.93 2.30
CA GLU A 232 12.29 -16.89 1.69
C GLU A 232 11.72 -15.48 1.81
N PHE A 233 10.40 -15.33 1.88
CA PHE A 233 9.75 -14.03 2.04
C PHE A 233 10.14 -13.31 3.34
N TYR A 234 10.63 -14.05 4.34
CA TYR A 234 11.00 -13.50 5.65
C TYR A 234 12.49 -13.15 5.77
N ARG A 235 13.31 -13.39 4.75
CA ARG A 235 14.77 -13.11 4.80
C ARG A 235 15.06 -11.64 5.12
N PHE A 236 14.39 -10.72 4.44
CA PHE A 236 14.52 -9.28 4.69
C PHE A 236 14.15 -8.93 6.14
N PHE A 237 12.96 -9.36 6.59
CA PHE A 237 12.46 -9.05 7.93
C PHE A 237 13.39 -9.62 9.01
N LYS A 238 13.87 -10.86 8.86
CA LYS A 238 14.83 -11.47 9.80
C LYS A 238 16.13 -10.68 9.90
N ARG A 239 16.65 -10.21 8.76
CA ARG A 239 17.84 -9.34 8.73
C ARG A 239 17.58 -8.04 9.48
N MET A 240 16.45 -7.37 9.21
CA MET A 240 16.13 -6.08 9.81
C MET A 240 15.86 -6.19 11.32
N GLU A 241 15.26 -7.28 11.80
CA GLU A 241 15.12 -7.55 13.24
C GLU A 241 16.47 -7.54 13.94
N GLY A 242 17.46 -8.26 13.40
CA GLY A 242 18.80 -8.34 13.99
C GLY A 242 19.58 -7.03 13.99
N LEU A 243 19.27 -6.10 13.08
CA LEU A 243 19.98 -4.82 12.93
C LEU A 243 19.31 -3.66 13.65
N HIS A 244 17.97 -3.65 13.75
CA HIS A 244 17.20 -2.45 14.06
C HIS A 244 16.17 -2.59 15.18
N GLU A 245 16.23 -3.66 15.98
CA GLU A 245 15.29 -3.85 17.10
C GLU A 245 15.29 -2.71 18.14
N ASN A 246 16.39 -1.95 18.23
CA ASN A 246 16.49 -0.79 19.13
C ASN A 246 16.54 0.57 18.41
N THR A 247 16.41 0.60 17.07
CA THR A 247 16.48 1.85 16.31
C THR A 247 15.32 2.77 16.66
N ASN A 248 15.67 4.00 17.05
CA ASN A 248 14.72 5.03 17.50
C ASN A 248 13.79 4.55 18.63
N ASN A 249 14.23 3.55 19.39
CA ASN A 249 13.52 3.04 20.56
C ASN A 249 13.95 3.80 21.81
N LYS A 250 13.05 3.94 22.79
CA LYS A 250 13.37 4.65 24.02
C LYS A 250 14.27 3.76 24.91
N GLU A 251 15.28 4.37 25.52
CA GLU A 251 16.17 3.65 26.43
C GLU A 251 15.39 2.96 27.56
N GLY A 252 15.72 1.69 27.83
CA GLY A 252 15.05 0.85 28.82
C GLY A 252 13.73 0.19 28.37
N TYR A 253 13.28 0.42 27.13
CA TYR A 253 12.09 -0.25 26.59
C TYR A 253 12.48 -1.59 25.93
N ALA A 254 11.53 -2.52 25.88
CA ALA A 254 11.72 -3.78 25.18
C ALA A 254 12.07 -3.55 23.69
N PRO A 255 12.88 -4.42 23.07
CA PRO A 255 13.19 -4.32 21.65
C PRO A 255 11.92 -4.35 20.81
N ARG A 256 11.88 -3.56 19.73
CA ARG A 256 10.75 -3.54 18.80
C ARG A 256 10.66 -4.85 18.04
N ARG A 257 9.43 -5.24 17.72
CA ARG A 257 9.10 -6.45 16.96
C ARG A 257 8.18 -6.11 15.79
N PHE A 258 8.40 -6.79 14.66
CA PHE A 258 7.50 -6.67 13.52
C PHE A 258 6.13 -7.26 13.84
N PHE A 259 6.12 -8.50 14.34
CA PHE A 259 4.92 -9.32 14.33
C PHE A 259 4.17 -9.25 15.66
N ARG A 260 2.85 -9.48 15.58
CA ARG A 260 1.94 -9.48 16.73
C ARG A 260 2.39 -10.48 17.80
N GLU A 261 2.06 -10.16 19.05
CA GLU A 261 2.47 -10.92 20.25
C GLU A 261 4.01 -10.93 20.43
N GLU A 262 4.67 -9.82 20.10
CA GLU A 262 6.12 -9.60 20.28
C GLU A 262 6.99 -10.67 19.62
N ARG A 263 6.55 -11.21 18.48
CA ARG A 263 7.23 -12.31 17.79
C ARG A 263 8.34 -11.81 16.87
N THR A 264 9.40 -12.61 16.78
CA THR A 264 10.43 -12.54 15.74
C THR A 264 10.09 -13.46 14.56
N VAL A 265 10.83 -13.34 13.45
CA VAL A 265 10.77 -14.32 12.36
C VAL A 265 11.07 -15.73 12.86
N ASP A 266 12.03 -15.90 13.77
CA ASP A 266 12.39 -17.22 14.31
C ASP A 266 11.25 -17.83 15.14
N ASP A 267 10.45 -17.01 15.83
CA ASP A 267 9.26 -17.49 16.52
C ASP A 267 8.18 -17.96 15.56
N LEU A 268 7.99 -17.26 14.43
CA LEU A 268 7.09 -17.71 13.37
C LEU A 268 7.54 -19.04 12.76
N PHE A 269 8.85 -19.23 12.57
CA PHE A 269 9.43 -20.48 12.06
C PHE A 269 9.17 -21.64 13.02
N LYS A 270 9.44 -21.45 14.32
CA LYS A 270 9.13 -22.46 15.36
C LYS A 270 7.63 -22.77 15.45
N LEU A 271 6.77 -21.76 15.29
CA LEU A 271 5.32 -21.98 15.26
C LEU A 271 4.92 -22.79 14.04
N ALA A 272 5.50 -22.49 12.87
CA ALA A 272 5.25 -23.24 11.66
C ALA A 272 5.70 -24.70 11.75
N GLU A 273 6.82 -25.00 12.41
CA GLU A 273 7.23 -26.39 12.67
C GLU A 273 6.21 -27.14 13.54
N ARG A 274 5.66 -26.48 14.56
CA ARG A 274 4.78 -27.10 15.57
C ARG A 274 3.33 -27.21 15.16
N ILE A 275 2.83 -26.30 14.31
CA ILE A 275 1.43 -26.19 13.95
C ILE A 275 1.22 -26.82 12.56
N PRO A 276 0.52 -27.96 12.46
CA PRO A 276 0.17 -28.56 11.18
C PRO A 276 -0.73 -27.64 10.33
N ILE A 277 -0.61 -27.71 9.00
CA ILE A 277 -1.40 -26.83 8.12
C ILE A 277 -2.91 -27.12 8.18
N ASN A 278 -3.30 -28.37 8.44
CA ASN A 278 -4.69 -28.83 8.51
C ASN A 278 -5.44 -28.39 9.77
N VAL A 279 -4.75 -27.83 10.77
CA VAL A 279 -5.41 -27.25 11.96
C VAL A 279 -5.59 -25.73 11.85
N LEU A 280 -5.07 -25.12 10.77
CA LEU A 280 -5.27 -23.71 10.50
C LEU A 280 -6.65 -23.50 9.85
N PRO A 281 -7.38 -22.43 10.21
CA PRO A 281 -8.63 -22.09 9.54
C PRO A 281 -8.42 -21.95 8.02
N PRO A 282 -9.39 -22.35 7.18
CA PRO A 282 -9.35 -22.11 5.74
C PRO A 282 -9.04 -20.65 5.43
N THR A 283 -8.32 -20.39 4.33
CA THR A 283 -7.89 -19.04 3.96
C THR A 283 -9.04 -18.05 3.81
N ASP A 284 -10.21 -18.56 3.45
CA ASP A 284 -11.41 -17.79 3.13
C ASP A 284 -12.27 -17.54 4.38
N GLU A 285 -12.04 -18.31 5.45
CA GLU A 285 -12.67 -18.16 6.77
C GLU A 285 -11.80 -17.35 7.76
N GLU A 286 -10.54 -17.09 7.41
CA GLU A 286 -9.67 -16.21 8.17
C GLU A 286 -10.19 -14.76 8.09
N GLU A 287 -10.82 -14.29 9.17
CA GLU A 287 -11.44 -12.97 9.35
C GLU A 287 -11.00 -11.92 8.30
N VAL A 288 -12.02 -11.36 7.66
CA VAL A 288 -11.98 -10.31 6.64
C VAL A 288 -11.09 -9.12 7.02
N GLY A 289 -10.77 -8.93 8.32
CA GLY A 289 -9.82 -7.97 8.88
C GLY A 289 -8.31 -8.18 8.60
N GLY A 290 -7.93 -8.96 7.57
CA GLY A 290 -6.55 -9.09 7.10
C GLY A 290 -6.03 -7.80 6.45
N CYS A 291 -4.79 -7.79 5.95
CA CYS A 291 -4.15 -6.63 5.29
C CYS A 291 -5.01 -5.94 4.19
N ASN A 292 -6.03 -6.63 3.67
CA ASN A 292 -7.01 -6.07 2.74
C ASN A 292 -7.96 -5.05 3.41
N GLU A 293 -8.28 -5.17 4.70
CA GLU A 293 -9.24 -4.33 5.44
C GLU A 293 -8.65 -3.58 6.64
N SER A 294 -7.39 -3.86 7.01
CA SER A 294 -6.72 -3.30 8.19
C SER A 294 -6.24 -1.83 8.00
N CYS A 295 -7.21 -0.92 8.01
CA CYS A 295 -7.29 0.25 8.90
C CYS A 295 -6.18 1.33 8.96
N GLU A 296 -5.39 1.59 7.92
CA GLU A 296 -4.51 2.79 7.94
C GLU A 296 -4.60 3.71 6.73
N ALA A 297 -4.84 3.24 5.51
CA ALA A 297 -4.74 4.10 4.31
C ALA A 297 -5.74 5.29 4.23
N ALA A 298 -6.67 5.42 5.18
CA ALA A 298 -7.63 6.52 5.28
C ALA A 298 -7.39 7.46 6.47
N THR A 299 -6.28 7.33 7.19
CA THR A 299 -5.91 8.37 8.17
C THR A 299 -5.10 9.47 7.49
N PRO A 300 -5.23 10.74 7.92
CA PRO A 300 -4.37 11.81 7.43
C PRO A 300 -2.87 11.46 7.55
N GLU A 301 -2.49 10.79 8.63
CA GLU A 301 -1.12 10.34 8.89
C GLU A 301 -0.65 9.35 7.82
N ALA A 302 -1.47 8.36 7.47
CA ALA A 302 -1.12 7.36 6.46
C ALA A 302 -1.05 7.92 5.04
N LEU A 303 -1.76 9.01 4.76
CA LEU A 303 -1.65 9.75 3.50
C LEU A 303 -0.45 10.72 3.49
N GLY A 304 0.31 10.80 4.57
CA GLY A 304 1.38 11.80 4.71
C GLY A 304 0.84 13.23 4.72
N LEU A 305 -0.40 13.41 5.18
CA LEU A 305 -1.13 14.68 5.23
C LEU A 305 -1.27 15.23 6.66
N ALA A 306 -0.83 14.49 7.67
CA ALA A 306 -0.72 15.03 9.02
C ALA A 306 0.19 16.26 8.99
N ASP A 307 -0.29 17.35 9.59
CA ASP A 307 0.45 18.61 9.64
C ASP A 307 1.82 18.36 10.28
N GLU A 308 2.89 18.78 9.61
CA GLU A 308 4.21 18.88 10.23
C GLU A 308 4.07 19.92 11.35
N ALA A 309 3.97 19.45 12.59
CA ALA A 309 4.04 20.30 13.77
C ALA A 309 5.43 20.93 13.90
#